data_AF-A0A7R9ZJE9-F1
#
_entry.id   AF-A0A7R9ZJE9-F1
#
_cell.length_a   1.000
_cell.length_b   1.000
_cell.length_c   1.000
_cell.angle_alpha   90.00
_cell.angle_beta   90.00
_cell.angle_gamma   90.00
#
_symmetry.space_group_name_H-M   'P 1'
#
loop_
_entity.id
_entity.type
_entity.pdbx_description
1 polymer ?
#
loop_
_entity_poly.entity_id
_entity_poly.type
_entity_poly.pdbx_seq_one_letter_code
_entity_poly.pdbx_strand_id
1 'polypeptide(L)'
;MFKFNFFLCALLVAAAQAFAPALPVRSAFVAKESVALSMAEDTYWEGEYPPSSVLGPIMSKMPSATLGLLSIFFLGACGYSCFESGVLQQQPGAIADGSWVKWYYVLAGFGGPLAWGTHVAAWIQRKNGM
;
A
#
# COMPACT_ATOMS: atom_id res chain seq x y z
N MET A 1 24.18 -6.24 10.92
CA MET A 1 23.49 -5.67 12.09
C MET A 1 22.74 -4.37 11.78
N PHE A 2 23.35 -3.37 11.13
CA PHE A 2 22.67 -2.09 10.77
C PHE A 2 21.43 -2.23 9.84
N LYS A 3 21.45 -3.14 8.87
CA LYS A 3 20.39 -3.29 7.86
C LYS A 3 19.08 -3.86 8.42
N PHE A 4 19.16 -4.73 9.42
CA PHE A 4 18.00 -5.33 10.08
C PHE A 4 17.28 -4.29 10.97
N ASN A 5 18.04 -3.43 11.66
CA ASN A 5 17.49 -2.33 12.44
C ASN A 5 16.73 -1.33 11.59
N PHE A 6 17.16 -1.07 10.35
CA PHE A 6 16.45 -0.14 9.47
C PHE A 6 15.07 -0.66 9.08
N PHE A 7 14.96 -1.94 8.70
CA PHE A 7 13.67 -2.58 8.42
C PHE A 7 12.76 -2.59 9.64
N LEU A 8 13.31 -2.89 10.82
CA LEU A 8 12.55 -2.92 12.07
C LEU A 8 12.02 -1.53 12.45
N CYS A 9 12.84 -0.48 12.29
CA CYS A 9 12.42 0.89 12.52
C CYS A 9 11.34 1.34 11.53
N ALA A 10 11.47 1.00 10.24
CA ALA A 10 10.46 1.32 9.24
C ALA A 10 9.10 0.65 9.55
N LEU A 11 9.15 -0.61 10.00
CA LEU A 11 7.96 -1.38 10.38
C LEU A 11 7.29 -0.79 11.64
N LEU A 12 8.09 -0.37 12.62
CA LEU A 12 7.59 0.30 13.83
C LEU A 12 6.97 1.67 13.54
N VAL A 13 7.58 2.48 12.67
CA VAL A 13 7.03 3.78 12.27
C VAL A 13 5.72 3.61 11.48
N ALA A 14 5.67 2.64 10.56
CA ALA A 14 4.44 2.34 9.81
C ALA A 14 3.31 1.87 10.73
N ALA A 15 3.60 1.00 11.71
CA ALA A 15 2.64 0.58 12.71
C ALA A 15 2.13 1.78 13.55
N ALA A 16 3.03 2.65 14.02
CA ALA A 16 2.64 3.82 14.81
C ALA A 16 1.69 4.78 14.04
N GLN A 17 1.86 4.92 12.72
CA GLN A 17 0.99 5.75 11.89
C GLN A 17 -0.37 5.10 11.58
N ALA A 18 -0.44 3.77 11.58
CA ALA A 18 -1.68 3.02 11.35
C ALA A 18 -2.62 2.98 12.56
N PHE A 19 -2.07 3.07 13.79
CA PHE A 19 -2.83 2.91 15.04
C PHE A 19 -3.08 4.21 15.83
N ALA A 20 -2.75 5.38 15.29
CA ALA A 20 -3.08 6.63 15.96
C ALA A 20 -4.60 6.88 15.92
N PRO A 21 -5.24 7.18 17.07
CA PRO A 21 -6.70 7.25 17.17
C PRO A 21 -7.27 8.29 16.19
N ALA A 22 -8.29 7.89 15.43
CA ALA A 22 -9.03 8.80 14.57
C ALA A 22 -9.93 9.69 15.44
N LEU A 23 -9.89 11.00 15.20
CA LEU A 23 -10.84 11.94 15.81
C LEU A 23 -12.23 11.68 15.24
N PRO A 24 -13.30 11.71 16.05
CA PRO A 24 -14.64 11.43 15.58
C PRO A 24 -15.12 12.54 14.63
N VAL A 25 -15.26 12.22 13.33
CA VAL A 25 -15.90 13.07 12.33
C VAL A 25 -17.34 12.60 12.17
N ARG A 26 -18.31 13.52 12.31
CA ARG A 26 -19.73 13.23 12.05
C ARG A 26 -19.94 13.13 10.53
N SER A 27 -20.09 11.91 10.01
CA SER A 27 -20.47 11.70 8.60
C SER A 27 -21.99 11.75 8.44
N ALA A 28 -22.47 12.65 7.58
CA ALA A 28 -23.85 12.64 7.09
C ALA A 28 -23.93 11.75 5.84
N PHE A 29 -24.66 10.64 5.92
CA PHE A 29 -24.90 9.77 4.77
C PHE A 29 -25.98 10.37 3.86
N VAL A 30 -25.64 10.64 2.60
CA VAL A 30 -26.61 10.85 1.52
C VAL A 30 -26.41 9.71 0.52
N ALA A 31 -27.38 8.81 0.44
CA ALA A 31 -27.39 7.75 -0.56
C ALA A 31 -27.98 8.28 -1.87
N LYS A 32 -27.26 8.07 -2.99
CA LYS A 32 -27.86 8.15 -4.32
C LYS A 32 -27.24 7.06 -5.21
N GLU A 33 -28.03 6.06 -5.54
CA GLU A 33 -27.70 5.04 -6.53
C GLU A 33 -28.00 5.55 -7.94
N SER A 34 -27.05 5.43 -8.85
CA SER A 34 -27.30 5.33 -10.29
C SER A 34 -26.14 4.61 -10.97
N VAL A 35 -26.42 3.46 -11.57
CA VAL A 35 -25.48 2.73 -12.42
C VAL A 35 -25.35 3.48 -13.75
N ALA A 36 -24.32 4.30 -13.88
CA ALA A 36 -23.91 4.93 -15.14
C ALA A 36 -22.51 4.41 -15.49
N LEU A 37 -22.30 4.04 -16.76
CA LEU A 37 -20.95 3.88 -17.31
C LEU A 37 -20.24 5.23 -17.15
N SER A 38 -19.40 5.34 -16.11
CA SER A 38 -18.77 6.59 -15.69
C SER A 38 -17.76 7.05 -16.75
N MET A 39 -18.19 7.99 -17.59
CA MET A 39 -17.31 9.04 -18.09
C MET A 39 -16.55 9.58 -16.88
N ALA A 40 -15.21 9.54 -16.94
CA ALA A 40 -14.28 9.92 -15.88
C ALA A 40 -14.94 10.87 -14.89
N GLU A 41 -15.40 10.32 -13.75
CA GLU A 41 -16.04 11.09 -12.70
C GLU A 41 -15.11 12.25 -12.36
N ASP A 42 -15.62 13.47 -12.28
CA ASP A 42 -14.78 14.64 -12.02
C ASP A 42 -14.05 14.44 -10.69
N THR A 43 -12.75 14.14 -10.78
CA THR A 43 -11.90 13.89 -9.61
C THR A 43 -11.26 15.17 -9.10
N TYR A 44 -11.69 16.35 -9.56
CA TYR A 44 -11.21 17.59 -8.97
C TYR A 44 -11.59 17.67 -7.48
N TRP A 45 -10.64 18.08 -6.64
CA TRP A 45 -10.90 18.33 -5.23
C TRP A 45 -10.24 19.63 -4.77
N GLU A 46 -10.85 20.24 -3.76
CA GLU A 46 -10.33 21.41 -3.05
C GLU A 46 -10.03 21.02 -1.60
N GLY A 47 -9.07 21.70 -0.97
CA GLY A 47 -8.70 21.47 0.43
C GLY A 47 -7.51 20.53 0.65
N GLU A 48 -7.34 20.02 1.87
CA GLU A 48 -6.12 19.34 2.31
C GLU A 48 -6.01 17.87 1.87
N TYR A 49 -7.12 17.19 1.61
CA TYR A 49 -7.15 15.76 1.26
C TYR A 49 -8.24 15.46 0.22
N PRO A 50 -8.01 14.52 -0.70
CA PRO A 50 -9.00 14.16 -1.71
C PRO A 50 -10.15 13.33 -1.12
N PRO A 51 -11.33 13.35 -1.77
CA PRO A 51 -12.44 12.46 -1.41
C PRO A 51 -12.11 11.00 -1.72
N SER A 52 -12.74 10.05 -1.03
CA SER A 52 -12.50 8.61 -1.22
C SER A 52 -12.78 8.10 -2.65
N SER A 53 -13.57 8.82 -3.45
CA SER A 53 -13.87 8.45 -4.85
C SER A 53 -12.63 8.34 -5.74
N VAL A 54 -11.57 9.11 -5.46
CA VAL A 54 -10.31 9.05 -6.24
C VAL A 54 -9.59 7.69 -6.13
N LEU A 55 -9.93 6.90 -5.11
CA LEU A 55 -9.39 5.55 -4.90
C LEU A 55 -10.04 4.50 -5.80
N GLY A 56 -11.03 4.89 -6.60
CA GLY A 56 -11.81 4.00 -7.44
C GLY A 56 -12.81 3.15 -6.64
N PRO A 57 -13.55 2.26 -7.33
CA PRO A 57 -14.78 1.66 -6.78
C PRO A 57 -14.55 0.67 -5.63
N ILE A 58 -13.33 0.16 -5.48
CA ILE A 58 -12.98 -0.88 -4.50
C ILE A 58 -12.36 -0.26 -3.25
N MET A 59 -11.24 0.45 -3.40
CA MET A 59 -10.50 0.99 -2.26
C MET A 59 -11.26 2.12 -1.55
N SER A 60 -12.15 2.83 -2.25
CA SER A 60 -13.08 3.83 -1.66
C SER A 60 -14.00 3.26 -0.59
N LYS A 61 -14.22 1.94 -0.57
CA LYS A 61 -15.09 1.26 0.42
C LYS A 61 -14.29 0.52 1.50
N MET A 62 -12.97 0.49 1.41
CA MET A 62 -12.12 -0.21 2.36
C MET A 62 -11.76 0.69 3.55
N PRO A 63 -11.81 0.17 4.79
CA PRO A 63 -11.36 0.90 5.97
C PRO A 63 -9.86 1.24 5.90
N SER A 64 -9.47 2.36 6.51
CA SER A 64 -8.07 2.82 6.52
C SER A 64 -7.12 1.78 7.13
N ALA A 65 -7.53 1.13 8.22
CA ALA A 65 -6.74 0.09 8.89
C ALA A 65 -6.46 -1.12 7.99
N THR A 66 -7.44 -1.56 7.20
CA THR A 66 -7.28 -2.68 6.27
C THR A 66 -6.25 -2.35 5.18
N LEU A 67 -6.34 -1.17 4.59
CA LEU A 67 -5.40 -0.69 3.58
C LEU A 67 -3.99 -0.51 4.16
N GLY A 68 -3.89 -0.02 5.40
CA GLY A 68 -2.62 0.12 6.11
C GLY A 68 -1.92 -1.22 6.36
N LEU A 69 -2.68 -2.24 6.79
CA LEU A 69 -2.13 -3.59 6.97
C LEU A 69 -1.69 -4.22 5.64
N LEU A 70 -2.47 -4.03 4.57
CA LEU A 70 -2.11 -4.48 3.22
C LEU A 70 -0.81 -3.83 2.74
N SER A 71 -0.62 -2.53 3.02
CA SER A 71 0.62 -1.83 2.69
C SER A 71 1.84 -2.45 3.36
N ILE A 72 1.75 -2.78 4.65
CA ILE A 72 2.84 -3.44 5.38
C ILE A 72 3.10 -4.84 4.80
N PHE A 73 2.06 -5.59 4.49
CA PHE A 73 2.20 -6.91 3.84
C PHE A 73 2.95 -6.81 2.52
N PHE A 74 2.56 -5.90 1.63
CA PHE A 74 3.21 -5.69 0.34
C PHE A 74 4.66 -5.19 0.49
N LEU A 75 4.92 -4.30 1.46
CA LEU A 75 6.27 -3.83 1.76
C LEU A 75 7.17 -4.97 2.25
N GLY A 76 6.65 -5.81 3.14
CA GLY A 76 7.35 -6.99 3.65
C GLY A 76 7.67 -7.99 2.54
N ALA A 77 6.70 -8.30 1.68
CA ALA A 77 6.90 -9.18 0.52
C ALA A 77 7.96 -8.63 -0.44
N CYS A 78 7.92 -7.33 -0.75
CA CYS A 78 8.91 -6.67 -1.59
C CYS A 78 10.31 -6.71 -0.96
N GLY A 79 10.42 -6.37 0.33
CA GLY A 79 11.68 -6.39 1.06
C GLY A 79 12.32 -7.78 1.11
N TYR A 80 11.51 -8.79 1.42
CA TYR A 80 11.94 -10.20 1.43
C TYR A 80 12.42 -10.65 0.05
N SER A 81 11.64 -10.36 -0.99
CA SER A 81 12.00 -10.70 -2.37
C SER A 81 13.33 -10.08 -2.82
N CYS A 82 13.53 -8.79 -2.58
CA CYS A 82 14.76 -8.10 -2.95
C CYS A 82 15.96 -8.70 -2.20
N PHE A 83 15.79 -9.04 -0.92
CA PHE A 83 16.83 -9.65 -0.11
C PHE A 83 17.22 -11.04 -0.65
N GLU A 84 16.25 -11.93 -0.83
CA GLU A 84 16.49 -13.29 -1.31
C GLU A 84 17.02 -13.33 -2.74
N SER A 85 16.53 -12.45 -3.61
CA SER A 85 17.09 -12.28 -4.95
C SER A 85 18.57 -11.88 -4.88
N GLY A 86 18.94 -10.99 -3.95
CA GLY A 86 20.34 -10.62 -3.71
C GLY A 86 21.19 -11.79 -3.19
N VAL A 87 20.63 -12.70 -2.38
CA VAL A 87 21.32 -13.92 -1.95
C VAL A 87 21.54 -14.88 -3.12
N LEU A 88 20.53 -15.07 -3.99
CA LEU A 88 20.66 -15.93 -5.17
C LEU A 88 21.70 -15.40 -6.16
N GLN A 89 21.81 -14.08 -6.31
CA GLN A 89 22.85 -13.46 -7.14
C GLN A 89 24.28 -13.77 -6.65
N GLN A 90 24.47 -14.09 -5.37
CA GLN A 90 25.78 -14.45 -4.81
C GLN A 90 26.15 -15.92 -5.05
N GLN A 91 25.22 -16.75 -5.55
CA GLN A 91 25.51 -18.16 -5.81
C GLN A 91 26.43 -18.31 -7.04
N PRO A 92 27.44 -19.21 -6.99
CA PRO A 92 28.33 -19.43 -8.12
C PRO A 92 27.56 -19.85 -9.38
N GLY A 93 27.81 -19.16 -10.49
CA GLY A 93 27.16 -19.45 -11.78
C GLY A 93 25.75 -18.88 -11.94
N ALA A 94 25.07 -18.48 -10.86
CA ALA A 94 23.65 -18.10 -10.91
C ALA A 94 23.38 -16.84 -11.73
N ILE A 95 24.29 -15.87 -11.73
CA ILE A 95 24.20 -14.68 -12.61
C ILE A 95 24.39 -15.06 -14.08
N ALA A 96 25.30 -16.00 -14.37
CA ALA A 96 25.69 -16.33 -15.73
C ALA A 96 24.60 -17.11 -16.48
N ASP A 97 23.87 -17.99 -15.77
CA ASP A 97 22.76 -18.77 -16.33
C ASP A 97 21.38 -18.13 -16.09
N GLY A 98 21.32 -17.03 -15.32
CA GLY A 98 20.06 -16.35 -14.98
C GLY A 98 19.18 -17.11 -13.98
N SER A 99 19.67 -18.20 -13.40
CA SER A 99 18.90 -19.04 -12.47
C SER A 99 18.52 -18.33 -11.18
N TRP A 100 19.17 -17.20 -10.86
CA TRP A 100 18.81 -16.33 -9.73
C TRP A 100 17.43 -15.67 -9.89
N VAL A 101 16.93 -15.54 -11.12
CA VAL A 101 15.62 -14.93 -11.39
C VAL A 101 14.53 -15.94 -11.05
N LYS A 102 13.76 -15.64 -10.00
CA LYS A 102 12.59 -16.43 -9.61
C LYS A 102 11.32 -15.62 -9.83
N TRP A 103 10.35 -16.19 -10.54
CA TRP A 103 9.09 -15.49 -10.88
C TRP A 103 8.35 -14.98 -9.64
N TYR A 104 8.39 -15.73 -8.53
CA TYR A 104 7.73 -15.35 -7.28
C TYR A 104 8.44 -14.20 -6.58
N TYR A 105 9.77 -14.10 -6.69
CA TYR A 105 10.50 -12.92 -6.23
C TYR A 105 10.21 -11.72 -7.12
N VAL A 106 10.18 -11.89 -8.44
CA VAL A 106 9.76 -10.80 -9.35
C VAL A 106 8.35 -10.30 -9.00
N LEU A 107 7.38 -11.20 -8.83
CA LEU A 107 6.01 -10.87 -8.44
C LEU A 107 5.97 -10.12 -7.09
N ALA A 108 6.63 -10.65 -6.06
CA ALA A 108 6.68 -10.01 -4.75
C ALA A 108 7.43 -8.67 -4.77
N GLY A 109 8.41 -8.50 -5.67
CA GLY A 109 9.10 -7.22 -5.90
C GLY A 109 8.17 -6.13 -6.45
N PHE A 110 7.15 -6.48 -7.24
CA PHE A 110 6.07 -5.56 -7.61
C PHE A 110 5.17 -5.16 -6.42
N GLY A 111 5.37 -5.77 -5.25
CA GLY A 111 4.76 -5.33 -4.00
C GLY A 111 5.18 -3.92 -3.58
N GLY A 112 6.35 -3.41 -4.00
CA GLY A 112 6.80 -2.06 -3.64
C GLY A 112 5.82 -0.94 -4.03
N PRO A 113 5.48 -0.81 -5.32
CA PRO A 113 4.46 0.14 -5.77
C PRO A 113 3.08 -0.07 -5.11
N LEU A 114 2.67 -1.33 -4.89
CA LEU A 114 1.41 -1.65 -4.21
C LEU A 114 1.42 -1.22 -2.73
N ALA A 115 2.55 -1.39 -2.04
CA ALA A 115 2.73 -0.95 -0.66
C ALA A 115 2.58 0.57 -0.54
N TRP A 116 3.18 1.32 -1.46
CA TRP A 116 3.03 2.77 -1.51
C TRP A 116 1.59 3.18 -1.82
N GLY A 117 0.99 2.60 -2.86
CA GLY A 117 -0.38 2.94 -3.26
C GLY A 117 -1.40 2.66 -2.16
N THR A 118 -1.31 1.50 -1.50
CA THR A 118 -2.20 1.15 -0.38
C THR A 118 -1.93 1.95 0.89
N HIS A 119 -0.68 2.39 1.13
CA HIS A 119 -0.37 3.33 2.22
C HIS A 119 -1.03 4.68 2.00
N VAL A 120 -0.91 5.24 0.79
CA VAL A 120 -1.54 6.52 0.42
C VAL A 120 -3.07 6.38 0.51
N ALA A 121 -3.63 5.28 0.02
CA ALA A 121 -5.06 5.01 0.13
C ALA A 121 -5.53 4.92 1.59
N ALA A 122 -4.76 4.28 2.48
CA ALA A 122 -5.04 4.23 3.91
C ALA A 122 -5.07 5.63 4.54
N TRP A 123 -4.11 6.50 4.16
CA TRP A 123 -4.09 7.89 4.60
C TRP A 123 -5.32 8.67 4.12
N ILE A 124 -5.70 8.54 2.85
CA ILE A 124 -6.90 9.17 2.29
C ILE A 124 -8.15 8.71 3.06
N GLN A 125 -8.31 7.41 3.29
CA GLN A 125 -9.47 6.89 4.02
C GLN A 125 -9.51 7.37 5.46
N ARG A 126 -8.36 7.42 6.14
CA ARG A 126 -8.27 7.93 7.50
C ARG A 126 -8.69 9.41 7.59
N LYS A 127 -8.33 10.22 6.60
CA LYS A 127 -8.74 11.63 6.52
C LYS A 127 -10.23 11.80 6.25
N ASN A 128 -10.82 10.88 5.48
CA ASN A 128 -12.26 10.83 5.20
C ASN A 128 -13.09 10.15 6.30
N GLY A 129 -12.49 9.78 7.44
CA GLY A 129 -13.21 9.18 8.58
C GLY A 129 -13.56 7.70 8.42
N MET A 130 -12.81 6.98 7.57
CA MET A 130 -12.94 5.55 7.29
C MET A 130 -11.78 4.72 7.83
#